data_AF-A0A948IYH5-F1
#
_entry.id   AF-A0A948IYH5-F1
#
_cell.length_a   1.000
_cell.length_b   1.000
_cell.length_c   1.000
_cell.angle_alpha   90.00
_cell.angle_beta   90.00
_cell.angle_gamma   90.00
#
_symmetry.space_group_name_H-M   'P 1'
#
loop_
_entity.id
_entity.type
_entity.pdbx_description
1 polymer ?
#
loop_
_entity_poly.entity_id
_entity_poly.type
_entity_poly.pdbx_seq_one_letter_code
_entity_poly.pdbx_strand_id
1 'polypeptide(L)' 'MEEPVVKCEECGQEMRKIGPFARTKPEGAASFNFDGTYDYNCINEACGKIGKILKVKLYG' A
#
# COMPACT_ATOMS: atom_id res chain seq x y z
N MET A 1 -6.38 -14.68 -3.97
CA MET A 1 -6.48 -13.23 -3.72
C MET A 1 -5.40 -12.57 -4.56
N GLU A 2 -5.78 -12.07 -5.74
CA GLU A 2 -4.90 -11.23 -6.53
C GLU A 2 -4.78 -9.87 -5.80
N GLU A 3 -3.56 -9.48 -5.43
CA GLU A 3 -3.33 -8.16 -4.83
C GLU A 3 -3.51 -7.09 -5.93
N PRO A 4 -4.29 -6.02 -5.70
CA PRO A 4 -4.49 -5.02 -6.74
C PRO A 4 -3.20 -4.26 -6.99
N VAL A 5 -2.84 -4.22 -8.28
CA VAL A 5 -1.68 -3.50 -8.79
C VAL A 5 -2.02 -2.01 -8.82
N VAL A 6 -1.46 -1.25 -7.89
CA VAL A 6 -1.59 0.21 -7.88
C VAL A 6 -0.51 0.79 -8.78
N LYS A 7 -0.92 1.63 -9.75
CA LYS A 7 -0.01 2.34 -10.64
C LYS A 7 0.08 3.81 -10.21
N CYS A 8 1.27 4.38 -10.33
CA CYS A 8 1.48 5.79 -10.07
C CYS A 8 0.77 6.60 -11.15
N GLU A 9 -0.07 7.57 -10.77
CA GLU A 9 -0.81 8.40 -11.72
C GLU A 9 0.10 9.28 -12.59
N GLU A 10 1.34 9.56 -12.16
CA GLU A 10 2.26 10.39 -12.94
C GLU A 10 3.10 9.60 -13.95
N CYS A 11 3.69 8.48 -13.55
CA CYS A 11 4.58 7.72 -14.42
C CYS A 11 3.96 6.43 -14.96
N GLY A 12 2.75 6.07 -14.53
CA GLY A 12 2.07 4.82 -14.90
C GLY A 12 2.74 3.54 -14.38
N GLN A 13 3.84 3.66 -13.64
CA GLN A 13 4.62 2.54 -13.12
C GLN A 13 3.96 1.92 -11.88
N GLU A 14 4.18 0.62 -11.70
CA GLU A 14 3.64 -0.14 -10.58
C GLU A 14 4.26 0.32 -9.26
N MET A 15 3.41 0.76 -8.33
CA MET A 15 3.82 1.21 -7.02
C MET A 15 4.01 0.00 -6.12
N ARG A 16 5.08 0.03 -5.31
CA ARG A 16 5.38 -1.04 -4.36
C ARG A 16 4.58 -0.84 -3.09
N LYS A 17 3.79 -1.83 -2.71
CA LYS A 17 3.12 -1.87 -1.41
C LYS A 17 4.16 -1.87 -0.29
N ILE A 18 4.11 -0.86 0.56
CA ILE A 18 4.99 -0.68 1.72
C ILE A 18 4.25 -0.78 3.06
N GLY A 19 2.92 -0.98 3.04
CA GLY A 19 2.17 -1.25 4.25
C GLY A 19 0.65 -1.27 4.03
N PRO A 20 -0.14 -1.50 5.10
CA PRO A 20 0.23 -2.24 6.29
C PRO A 20 0.40 -3.73 5.98
N PHE A 21 1.50 -4.33 6.42
CA PHE A 21 1.74 -5.77 6.34
C PHE A 21 1.04 -6.51 7.48
N ALA A 22 -0.29 -6.41 7.59
CA ALA A 22 -1.02 -7.17 8.59
C ALA A 22 -1.33 -8.58 8.04
N ARG A 23 -0.47 -9.57 8.34
CA ARG A 23 -0.79 -10.99 8.03
C ARG A 23 -1.18 -11.81 9.25
N THR A 24 -0.71 -11.49 10.45
CA THR A 24 -1.09 -12.24 11.66
C THR A 24 -1.04 -11.31 12.88
N LYS A 25 -2.16 -11.18 13.60
CA LYS A 25 -2.16 -10.54 14.93
C LYS A 25 -1.27 -11.41 15.85
N PRO A 26 -0.31 -10.85 16.61
CA PRO A 26 0.24 -11.60 17.74
C PRO A 26 -0.92 -11.92 18.69
N GLU A 27 -1.04 -13.18 19.13
CA GLU A 27 -2.08 -13.62 20.07
C GLU A 27 -2.07 -12.70 21.30
N GLY A 28 -3.14 -11.91 21.50
CA GLY A 28 -3.28 -10.99 22.63
C GLY A 28 -3.30 -9.49 22.30
N ALA A 29 -3.04 -9.07 21.05
CA ALA A 29 -3.22 -7.67 20.67
C ALA A 29 -4.71 -7.34 20.46
N ALA A 30 -5.20 -6.29 21.15
CA ALA A 30 -6.53 -5.72 20.93
C ALA A 30 -6.77 -5.55 19.43
N SER A 31 -7.91 -6.03 18.92
CA SER A 31 -8.24 -6.05 17.50
C SER A 31 -7.87 -4.73 16.82
N PHE A 32 -6.73 -4.70 16.14
CA PHE A 32 -6.42 -3.61 15.25
C PHE A 32 -7.44 -3.70 14.12
N ASN A 33 -8.41 -2.78 14.12
CA ASN A 33 -9.37 -2.64 13.04
C ASN A 33 -8.57 -2.21 11.81
N PHE A 34 -8.15 -3.19 11.01
CA PHE A 34 -7.54 -2.89 9.73
C PHE A 34 -8.64 -2.30 8.84
N ASP A 35 -8.59 -0.97 8.64
CA ASP A 35 -9.58 -0.21 7.87
C ASP A 35 -9.54 -0.48 6.35
N GLY A 36 -8.80 -1.50 5.90
CA GLY A 36 -8.68 -1.80 4.47
C GLY A 36 -7.74 -0.87 3.70
N THR A 37 -7.05 0.05 4.39
CA THR A 37 -6.14 1.04 3.78
C THR A 37 -4.72 0.51 3.67
N TYR A 38 -4.13 0.59 2.48
CA TYR A 38 -2.78 0.16 2.14
C TYR A 38 -1.92 1.32 1.64
N ASP A 39 -0.66 1.35 2.09
CA ASP A 39 0.36 2.31 1.67
C ASP A 39 1.16 1.74 0.50
N TYR A 40 1.22 2.51 -0.59
CA TYR A 40 1.99 2.22 -1.79
C TYR A 40 3.03 3.30 -2.01
N ASN A 41 4.24 2.92 -2.40
CA ASN A 41 5.32 3.84 -2.68
C ASN A 41 5.77 3.74 -4.14
N CYS A 42 5.96 4.88 -4.79
CA CYS A 42 6.55 4.91 -6.12
C CYS A 42 8.05 4.64 -6.00
N ILE A 43 8.52 3.57 -6.64
CA ILE A 43 9.94 3.16 -6.68
C ILE A 43 10.64 3.61 -7.97
N ASN A 44 9.92 4.29 -8.87
CA ASN A 44 10.47 4.71 -10.14
C ASN A 44 11.33 5.96 -9.97
N GLU A 45 12.65 5.81 -10.08
CA GLU A 45 13.64 6.90 -9.98
C GLU A 45 13.48 7.98 -11.06
N ALA A 46 12.91 7.62 -12.21
CA ALA A 46 12.61 8.58 -13.27
C ALA A 46 11.32 9.37 -13.00
N CYS A 47 10.55 9.03 -11.97
CA CYS A 47 9.31 9.73 -11.63
C CYS A 47 9.59 10.84 -10.62
N GLY A 48 9.06 12.05 -10.88
CA GLY A 48 9.14 13.16 -9.92
C GLY A 48 8.45 12.90 -8.57
N LYS A 49 7.65 11.83 -8.49
CA LYS A 49 6.99 11.34 -7.26
C LYS A 49 7.67 10.13 -6.62
N ILE A 50 8.92 9.81 -6.96
CA ILE A 50 9.68 8.78 -6.25
C ILE A 50 9.65 9.05 -4.73
N GLY A 51 9.42 8.00 -3.93
CA GLY A 51 9.35 8.12 -2.48
C GLY A 51 8.03 8.70 -1.96
N LYS A 52 7.08 9.06 -2.83
CA LYS A 52 5.75 9.50 -2.42
C LYS A 52 4.89 8.30 -2.02
N ILE A 53 4.39 8.36 -0.79
CA ILE A 53 3.48 7.35 -0.22
C ILE A 53 2.04 7.71 -0.58
N LEU A 54 1.33 6.77 -1.21
CA LEU A 54 -0.09 6.84 -1.55
C LEU A 54 -0.87 5.85 -0.70
N LYS A 55 -1.92 6.33 -0.02
CA LYS A 55 -2.82 5.50 0.78
C LYS A 55 -4.04 5.12 -0.04
N VAL A 56 -4.24 3.83 -0.26
CA VAL A 56 -5.34 3.28 -1.06
C VAL A 56 -6.19 2.38 -0.19
N LYS A 57 -7.48 2.72 -0.04
CA LYS A 57 -8.46 1.88 0.64
C LYS A 57 -9.01 0.85 -0.34
N LEU A 58 -8.72 -0.42 -0.10
CA LEU A 58 -9.11 -1.53 -0.98
C LEU A 58 -10.35 -2.28 -0.47
N TYR A 59 -10.70 -2.13 0.80
CA TYR A 59 -11.90 -2.75 1.40
C TYR A 59 -12.75 -1.66 2.03
N GLY A 60 -13.96 -1.48 1.49
CA GLY A 60 -15.02 -0.61 1.98
C GLY A 60 -16.34 -1.36 1.93
#